data_AF-A0A9E6DV86-F1
#
_entry.id   AF-A0A9E6DV86-F1
#
_cell.length_a   1.000
_cell.length_b   1.000
_cell.length_c   1.000
_cell.angle_alpha   90.00
_cell.angle_beta   90.00
_cell.angle_gamma   90.00
#
_symmetry.space_group_name_H-M   'P 1'
#
loop_
_entity.id
_entity.type
_entity.pdbx_description
1 polymer ?
#
loop_
_entity_poly.entity_id
_entity_poly.type
_entity_poly.pdbx_seq_one_letter_code
_entity_poly.pdbx_strand_id
1 'polypeptide(L)'
;MRNVRIDWYRLLGYSLLFLLFSLIVTIGFVFSLTGELNQLTQIDVQISGIELAFSLAMLVCIPLLLIRFAFFFYRMLMRGRRHGIGIICYQNLFNPFNFLLFPSLLNPDGLESRRRCIVSVLLLLILYVVVFFDSVIKPMLLAGFSG
;
A
#
# COMPACT_ATOMS: atom_id res chain seq x y z
N MET A 1 19.05 -10.65 -8.68
CA MET A 1 18.73 -9.63 -7.65
C MET A 1 20.03 -9.12 -7.03
N ARG A 2 20.77 -8.26 -7.75
CA ARG A 2 22.13 -7.81 -7.37
C ARG A 2 22.11 -6.28 -7.43
N ASN A 3 22.36 -5.65 -6.28
CA ASN A 3 22.32 -4.20 -5.99
C ASN A 3 20.94 -3.53 -5.91
N VAL A 4 20.22 -3.74 -4.82
CA VAL A 4 19.29 -2.72 -4.30
C VAL A 4 20.15 -1.72 -3.53
N ARG A 5 20.57 -0.63 -4.17
CA ARG A 5 21.17 0.51 -3.45
C ARG A 5 20.03 1.27 -2.79
N ILE A 6 19.97 1.24 -1.47
CA ILE A 6 19.04 2.06 -0.69
C ILE A 6 19.52 3.51 -0.82
N ASP A 7 18.70 4.33 -1.46
CA ASP A 7 18.99 5.74 -1.68
C ASP A 7 18.50 6.55 -0.47
N TRP A 8 19.39 6.72 0.51
CA TRP A 8 19.07 7.32 1.82
C TRP A 8 18.45 8.72 1.71
N TYR A 9 18.91 9.51 0.75
CA TYR A 9 18.38 10.86 0.50
C TYR A 9 16.90 10.80 0.11
N ARG A 10 16.55 9.82 -0.72
CA ARG A 10 15.19 9.61 -1.19
C ARG A 10 14.30 9.10 -0.06
N LEU A 11 14.83 8.21 0.79
CA LEU A 11 14.12 7.72 1.96
C LEU A 11 13.81 8.85 2.95
N LEU A 12 14.82 9.67 3.30
CA LEU A 12 14.65 10.84 4.16
C LEU A 12 13.65 11.84 3.58
N GLY A 13 13.71 12.10 2.27
CA GLY A 13 12.77 13.00 1.59
C GLY A 13 11.33 12.53 1.74
N TYR A 14 11.04 11.24 1.53
CA TYR A 14 9.69 10.70 1.71
C TYR A 14 9.25 10.69 3.18
N SER A 15 10.15 10.38 4.11
CA SER A 15 9.85 10.43 5.55
C SER A 15 9.52 11.85 6.02
N LEU A 16 10.27 12.85 5.55
CA LEU A 16 10.10 14.24 5.93
C LEU A 16 8.83 14.84 5.30
N LEU A 17 8.51 14.46 4.06
CA LEU A 17 7.21 14.75 3.44
C LEU A 17 6.04 14.15 4.23
N PHE A 18 6.18 12.92 4.73
CA PHE A 18 5.16 12.30 5.55
C PHE A 18 4.97 13.03 6.88
N LEU A 19 6.05 13.42 7.55
CA LEU A 19 5.97 14.23 8.77
C LEU A 19 5.32 15.59 8.52
N LEU A 20 5.65 16.26 7.42
CA LEU A 20 5.04 17.52 7.04
C LEU A 20 3.55 17.37 6.71
N PHE A 21 3.17 16.31 5.99
CA PHE A 21 1.78 15.97 5.74
C PHE A 21 1.03 15.70 7.06
N SER A 22 1.64 14.94 7.97
CA SER A 22 1.07 14.67 9.29
C SER A 22 0.86 15.95 10.07
N LEU A 23 1.84 16.86 10.11
CA LEU A 23 1.71 18.14 10.79
C LEU A 23 0.53 18.96 10.25
N ILE A 24 0.37 19.04 8.92
CA ILE A 24 -0.74 19.76 8.28
C ILE A 24 -2.08 19.15 8.69
N VAL A 25 -2.17 17.81 8.67
CA VAL A 25 -3.37 17.09 9.10
C VAL A 25 -3.68 17.35 10.58
N THR A 26 -2.67 17.31 11.47
CA THR A 26 -2.83 17.61 12.89
C THR A 26 -3.32 19.04 13.11
N ILE A 27 -2.72 20.03 12.43
CA ILE A 27 -3.14 21.43 12.52
C ILE A 27 -4.58 21.59 12.05
N GLY A 28 -4.93 21.01 10.89
CA GLY A 28 -6.28 21.06 10.35
C GLY A 28 -7.31 20.42 11.29
N PHE A 29 -6.97 19.28 11.89
CA PHE A 29 -7.82 18.57 12.83
C PHE A 29 -8.06 19.36 14.13
N VAL A 30 -6.99 19.86 14.75
CA VAL A 30 -7.08 20.67 15.98
C VAL A 30 -7.86 21.95 15.71
N PHE A 31 -7.54 22.67 14.64
CA PHE A 31 -8.24 23.90 14.28
C PHE A 31 -9.73 23.66 14.01
N SER A 32 -10.07 22.55 13.35
CA SER A 32 -11.47 22.20 13.06
C SER A 32 -12.28 21.81 14.29
N LEU A 33 -11.66 21.29 15.35
CA LEU A 33 -12.37 20.79 16.53
C LEU A 33 -12.40 21.78 17.69
N THR A 34 -11.29 22.44 17.98
CA THR A 34 -11.17 23.29 19.17
C THR A 34 -11.06 24.77 18.85
N GLY A 35 -10.74 25.15 17.62
CA GLY A 35 -10.54 26.55 17.22
C GLY A 35 -9.33 27.23 17.89
N GLU A 36 -8.60 26.52 18.75
CA GLU A 36 -7.47 27.03 19.53
C GLU A 36 -6.20 26.23 19.25
N LEU A 37 -5.10 26.95 19.03
CA LEU A 37 -3.79 26.37 18.68
C LEU A 37 -2.98 25.92 19.91
N ASN A 38 -3.42 26.25 21.13
CA ASN A 38 -2.67 25.98 22.36
C ASN A 38 -2.52 24.47 22.66
N GLN A 39 -3.40 23.63 22.11
CA GLN A 39 -3.35 22.19 22.30
C GLN A 39 -2.33 21.48 21.39
N LEU A 40 -1.73 22.18 20.41
CA LEU A 40 -0.75 21.60 19.47
C LEU A 40 0.56 21.15 20.12
N THR A 41 0.90 21.67 21.29
CA THR A 41 2.12 21.29 22.03
C THR A 41 1.97 20.00 22.81
N GLN A 42 0.74 19.48 22.95
CA GLN A 42 0.49 18.23 23.65
C GLN A 42 0.92 17.04 22.77
N ILE A 43 1.73 16.16 23.37
CA ILE A 43 2.27 14.99 22.69
C ILE A 43 1.14 14.06 22.21
N ASP A 44 0.08 13.90 23.01
CA ASP A 44 -1.08 13.06 22.66
C ASP A 44 -1.80 13.54 21.41
N VAL A 45 -1.86 14.86 21.20
CA VAL A 45 -2.47 15.49 20.01
C VAL A 45 -1.60 15.23 18.76
N GLN A 46 -0.28 15.30 18.91
CA GLN A 46 0.65 14.98 17.82
C GLN A 46 0.60 13.50 17.44
N ILE A 47 0.53 12.60 18.42
CA ILE A 47 0.37 11.15 18.19
C ILE A 47 -0.95 10.87 17.46
N SER A 48 -2.06 11.46 17.94
CA SER A 48 -3.38 11.32 17.31
C SER A 48 -3.37 11.86 15.86
N GLY A 49 -2.66 12.95 15.61
CA GLY A 49 -2.50 13.52 14.29
C GLY A 49 -1.69 12.63 13.32
N ILE A 50 -0.64 11.95 13.83
CA ILE A 50 0.12 10.95 13.06
C ILE A 50 -0.78 9.75 12.72
N GLU A 51 -1.59 9.26 13.66
CA GLU A 51 -2.53 8.17 13.44
C GLU A 51 -3.58 8.53 12.38
N LEU A 52 -4.12 9.76 12.44
CA LEU A 52 -5.08 10.26 11.45
C LEU A 52 -4.43 10.39 10.07
N ALA A 53 -3.22 10.95 10.00
CA ALA A 53 -2.49 11.09 8.75
C ALA A 53 -2.15 9.72 8.13
N PHE A 54 -1.78 8.76 8.97
CA PHE A 54 -1.55 7.38 8.54
C PHE A 54 -2.84 6.73 8.01
N SER A 55 -3.96 6.90 8.71
CA SER A 55 -5.28 6.42 8.27
C SER A 55 -5.71 7.01 6.92
N LEU A 56 -5.52 8.31 6.73
CA LEU A 56 -5.79 8.99 5.46
C LEU A 56 -4.89 8.49 4.33
N ALA A 57 -3.60 8.32 4.62
CA ALA A 57 -2.65 7.76 3.66
C ALA A 57 -3.08 6.35 3.22
N MET A 58 -3.49 5.50 4.17
CA MET A 58 -4.01 4.16 3.87
C MET A 58 -5.29 4.20 3.01
N LEU A 59 -6.23 5.09 3.35
CA LEU A 59 -7.48 5.26 2.60
C LEU A 59 -7.24 5.62 1.13
N VAL A 60 -6.18 6.37 0.83
CA VAL A 60 -5.79 6.71 -0.55
C VAL A 60 -4.93 5.60 -1.19
N CYS A 61 -4.01 5.01 -0.45
CA CYS A 61 -3.09 4.01 -0.98
C CYS A 61 -3.77 2.70 -1.39
N ILE A 62 -4.74 2.21 -0.62
CA ILE A 62 -5.47 0.96 -0.93
C ILE A 62 -6.16 1.02 -2.30
N PRO A 63 -7.06 1.99 -2.59
CA PRO A 63 -7.71 2.06 -3.89
C PRO A 63 -6.71 2.27 -5.03
N LEU A 64 -5.66 3.08 -4.82
CA LEU A 64 -4.61 3.27 -5.82
C LEU A 64 -3.88 1.96 -6.15
N LEU A 65 -3.56 1.14 -5.15
CA LEU A 65 -2.90 -0.14 -5.36
C LEU A 65 -3.81 -1.15 -6.04
N LEU A 66 -5.10 -1.17 -5.70
CA LEU A 66 -6.10 -2.02 -6.36
C LEU A 66 -6.30 -1.62 -7.82
N ILE A 67 -6.44 -0.32 -8.11
CA ILE A 67 -6.54 0.20 -9.49
C ILE A 67 -5.28 -0.15 -10.27
N ARG A 68 -4.09 0.05 -9.67
CA ARG A 68 -2.81 -0.28 -10.30
C ARG A 68 -2.71 -1.77 -10.60
N PHE A 69 -3.13 -2.63 -9.66
CA PHE A 69 -3.19 -4.07 -9.86
C PHE A 69 -4.14 -4.40 -11.03
N ALA A 70 -5.38 -3.92 -10.98
CA ALA A 70 -6.38 -4.18 -12.01
C ALA A 70 -5.91 -3.74 -13.40
N PHE A 71 -5.29 -2.56 -13.50
CA PHE A 71 -4.73 -2.04 -14.76
C PHE A 71 -3.65 -2.95 -15.35
N PHE A 72 -2.65 -3.34 -14.55
CA PHE A 72 -1.58 -4.21 -15.04
C PHE A 72 -2.06 -5.64 -15.28
N PHE A 73 -3.02 -6.12 -14.48
CA PHE A 73 -3.62 -7.43 -14.66
C PHE A 73 -4.42 -7.48 -15.96
N TYR A 74 -5.25 -6.47 -16.23
CA TYR A 74 -5.96 -6.32 -17.49
C TYR A 74 -5.00 -6.26 -18.69
N ARG A 75 -3.94 -5.45 -18.60
CA ARG A 75 -2.90 -5.36 -19.64
C ARG A 75 -2.21 -6.70 -19.89
N MET A 76 -1.92 -7.45 -18.82
CA MET A 76 -1.34 -8.80 -18.89
C MET A 76 -2.27 -9.77 -19.61
N LEU A 77 -3.58 -9.74 -19.32
CA LEU A 77 -4.56 -10.60 -20.00
C LEU A 77 -4.76 -10.22 -21.46
N MET A 78 -4.80 -8.93 -21.80
CA MET A 78 -5.11 -8.51 -23.17
C MET A 78 -3.91 -8.59 -24.11
N ARG A 79 -2.71 -8.22 -23.65
CA ARG A 79 -1.51 -8.09 -24.51
C ARG A 79 -0.30 -8.88 -24.00
N GLY A 80 -0.32 -9.34 -22.76
CA GLY A 80 0.81 -10.03 -22.12
C GLY A 80 0.85 -11.55 -22.34
N ARG A 81 -0.18 -12.13 -22.98
CA ARG A 81 -0.25 -13.57 -23.25
C ARG A 81 0.68 -13.95 -24.39
N ARG A 82 1.27 -15.14 -24.28
CA ARG A 82 2.00 -15.75 -25.40
C ARG A 82 1.03 -16.13 -26.53
N HIS A 83 1.52 -16.13 -27.76
CA HIS A 83 0.69 -16.40 -28.93
C HIS A 83 0.06 -17.79 -28.85
N GLY A 84 -1.25 -17.92 -29.15
CA GLY A 84 -1.99 -19.16 -29.05
C GLY A 84 -2.55 -19.52 -27.66
N ILE A 85 -2.28 -18.73 -26.62
CA ILE A 85 -2.78 -18.99 -25.25
C ILE A 85 -4.06 -18.17 -25.01
N GLY A 86 -5.19 -18.84 -24.76
CA GLY A 86 -6.48 -18.22 -24.41
C GLY A 86 -6.50 -17.55 -23.02
N ILE A 87 -7.46 -16.65 -22.77
CA ILE A 87 -7.64 -16.03 -21.43
C ILE A 87 -8.10 -17.07 -20.40
N ILE A 88 -8.90 -18.04 -20.85
CA ILE A 88 -9.32 -19.21 -20.08
C ILE A 88 -8.90 -20.41 -20.92
N CYS A 89 -7.95 -21.21 -20.43
CA CYS A 89 -7.45 -22.37 -21.14
C CYS A 89 -6.97 -23.44 -20.17
N TYR A 90 -6.81 -24.67 -20.65
CA TYR A 90 -6.31 -25.77 -19.81
C TYR A 90 -4.94 -25.45 -19.18
N GLN A 91 -4.08 -24.74 -19.92
CA GLN A 91 -2.75 -24.34 -19.45
C GLN A 91 -2.78 -23.38 -18.26
N ASN A 92 -3.84 -22.56 -18.13
CA ASN A 92 -4.05 -21.71 -16.97
C ASN A 92 -5.04 -22.32 -15.96
N LEU A 93 -5.34 -23.62 -16.09
CA LEU A 93 -6.32 -24.35 -15.26
C LEU A 93 -7.67 -23.63 -15.20
N PHE A 94 -8.07 -23.02 -16.31
CA PHE A 94 -9.31 -22.23 -16.44
C PHE A 94 -9.40 -21.04 -15.46
N ASN A 95 -8.27 -20.56 -14.92
CA ASN A 95 -8.21 -19.43 -13.99
C ASN A 95 -7.23 -18.36 -14.49
N PRO A 96 -7.68 -17.13 -14.84
CA PRO A 96 -6.81 -16.07 -15.32
C PRO A 96 -5.82 -15.55 -14.26
N PHE A 97 -6.08 -15.75 -12.96
CA PHE A 97 -5.09 -15.41 -11.92
C PHE A 97 -3.84 -16.28 -12.00
N ASN A 98 -3.92 -17.46 -12.61
CA ASN A 98 -2.77 -18.34 -12.77
C ASN A 98 -1.69 -17.78 -13.70
N PHE A 99 -1.99 -16.76 -14.51
CA PHE A 99 -0.96 -15.99 -15.23
C PHE A 99 0.02 -15.29 -14.27
N LEU A 100 -0.38 -15.00 -13.03
CA LEU A 100 0.53 -14.49 -12.00
C LEU A 100 1.50 -15.56 -11.49
N LEU A 101 1.13 -16.83 -11.55
CA LEU A 101 1.91 -17.96 -11.04
C LEU A 101 2.80 -18.59 -12.12
N PHE A 102 2.31 -18.68 -13.36
CA PHE A 102 3.01 -19.35 -14.47
C PHE A 102 3.60 -18.35 -15.47
N PRO A 103 4.87 -17.94 -15.32
CA PRO A 103 5.52 -17.00 -16.25
C PRO A 103 5.70 -17.58 -17.65
N SER A 104 5.68 -18.91 -17.81
CA SER A 104 5.83 -19.61 -19.09
C SER A 104 4.71 -19.30 -20.10
N LEU A 105 3.55 -18.85 -19.60
CA LEU A 105 2.37 -18.50 -20.40
C LEU A 105 2.39 -17.05 -20.91
N LEU A 106 3.41 -16.28 -20.52
CA LEU A 106 3.50 -14.85 -20.80
C LEU A 106 4.60 -14.56 -21.82
N ASN A 107 4.39 -13.47 -22.57
CA ASN A 107 5.39 -12.85 -23.43
C ASN A 107 6.22 -11.83 -22.59
N PRO A 108 7.27 -11.17 -23.13
CA PRO A 108 8.08 -10.23 -22.34
C PRO A 108 7.26 -9.06 -21.75
N ASP A 109 6.27 -8.53 -22.48
CA ASP A 109 5.37 -7.48 -21.98
C ASP A 109 4.48 -7.96 -20.83
N GLY A 110 4.05 -9.22 -20.89
CA GLY A 110 3.30 -9.90 -19.86
C GLY A 110 4.12 -10.14 -18.62
N LEU A 111 5.40 -10.51 -18.77
CA LEU A 111 6.33 -10.67 -17.64
C LEU A 111 6.55 -9.34 -16.89
N GLU A 112 6.66 -8.23 -17.61
CA GLU A 112 6.73 -6.92 -16.97
C GLU A 112 5.43 -6.57 -16.24
N SER A 113 4.28 -6.77 -16.90
CA SER A 113 2.97 -6.50 -16.31
C SER A 113 2.72 -7.36 -15.06
N ARG A 114 3.12 -8.64 -15.10
CA ARG A 114 3.14 -9.57 -13.96
C ARG A 114 3.98 -9.04 -12.81
N ARG A 115 5.22 -8.61 -13.07
CA ARG A 115 6.10 -8.05 -12.04
C ARG A 115 5.42 -6.87 -11.33
N ARG A 116 4.79 -5.98 -12.09
CA ARG A 116 4.09 -4.80 -11.54
C ARG A 116 2.84 -5.21 -10.74
N CYS A 117 2.09 -6.23 -11.17
CA CYS A 117 0.99 -6.80 -10.40
C CYS A 117 1.48 -7.37 -9.06
N ILE A 118 2.55 -8.16 -9.07
CA ILE A 118 3.12 -8.76 -7.85
C ILE A 118 3.56 -7.68 -6.87
N VAL A 119 4.22 -6.61 -7.36
CA VAL A 119 4.60 -5.48 -6.50
C VAL A 119 3.37 -4.81 -5.88
N SER A 120 2.30 -4.60 -6.65
CA SER A 120 1.05 -4.04 -6.11
C SER A 120 0.43 -4.94 -5.04
N VAL A 121 0.38 -6.25 -5.26
CA VAL A 121 -0.13 -7.23 -4.28
C VAL A 121 0.74 -7.26 -3.02
N LEU A 122 2.07 -7.26 -3.17
CA LEU A 122 3.00 -7.24 -2.04
C LEU A 122 2.79 -5.97 -1.20
N LEU A 123 2.71 -4.79 -1.84
CA LEU A 123 2.46 -3.53 -1.14
C LEU A 123 1.10 -3.53 -0.43
N LEU A 124 0.06 -4.09 -1.06
CA LEU A 124 -1.25 -4.24 -0.45
C LEU A 124 -1.19 -5.16 0.78
N LEU A 125 -0.43 -6.25 0.70
CA LEU A 125 -0.25 -7.19 1.82
C LEU A 125 0.53 -6.54 2.96
N ILE A 126 1.58 -5.78 2.67
CA ILE A 126 2.30 -4.99 3.68
C ILE A 126 1.35 -4.01 4.37
N LEU A 127 0.57 -3.24 3.60
CA LEU A 127 -0.44 -2.34 4.17
C LEU A 127 -1.46 -3.08 5.02
N TYR A 128 -1.93 -4.25 4.58
CA TYR A 128 -2.86 -5.06 5.35
C TYR A 128 -2.26 -5.49 6.70
N VAL A 129 -1.00 -5.92 6.72
CA VAL A 129 -0.29 -6.27 7.97
C VAL A 129 -0.18 -5.05 8.89
N VAL A 130 0.10 -3.86 8.35
CA VAL A 130 0.20 -2.64 9.16
C VAL A 130 -1.17 -2.23 9.71
N VAL A 131 -2.23 -2.29 8.91
CA VAL A 131 -3.62 -2.06 9.34
C VAL A 131 -4.00 -3.04 10.45
N PHE A 132 -3.71 -4.33 10.25
CA PHE A 132 -4.01 -5.36 11.23
C PHE A 132 -3.27 -5.12 12.56
N PHE A 133 -2.02 -4.69 12.50
CA PHE A 133 -1.25 -4.35 13.68
C PHE A 133 -1.87 -3.17 14.46
N ASP A 134 -2.24 -2.10 13.75
CA ASP A 134 -2.85 -0.91 14.35
C ASP A 134 -4.25 -1.18 14.91
N SER A 135 -5.09 -1.89 14.16
CA SER A 135 -6.50 -2.11 14.52
C SER A 135 -6.74 -3.24 15.52
N VAL A 136 -5.87 -4.25 15.57
CA VAL A 136 -6.09 -5.46 16.40
C VAL A 136 -5.04 -5.61 17.49
N ILE A 137 -3.75 -5.47 17.15
CA ILE A 137 -2.67 -5.80 18.09
C ILE A 137 -2.47 -4.66 19.11
N LYS A 138 -2.44 -3.41 18.65
CA LYS A 138 -2.28 -2.24 19.52
C LYS A 138 -3.37 -2.13 20.61
N PRO A 139 -4.69 -2.23 20.31
CA PRO A 139 -5.71 -2.18 21.36
C PRO A 139 -5.66 -3.39 22.29
N MET A 140 -5.31 -4.59 21.79
CA MET A 140 -5.16 -5.79 22.63
C MET A 140 -3.98 -5.66 23.61
N LEU A 141 -2.86 -5.09 23.18
CA LEU A 141 -1.71 -4.80 24.06
C LEU A 141 -2.09 -3.77 25.13
N LEU A 142 -2.75 -2.67 24.75
CA LEU A 142 -3.16 -1.64 25.71
C LEU A 142 -4.18 -2.15 26.72
N ALA A 143 -5.08 -3.04 26.33
CA ALA A 143 -6.04 -3.69 27.23
C ALA A 143 -5.39 -4.72 28.17
N GLY A 144 -4.25 -5.32 27.79
CA GLY A 144 -3.50 -6.26 28.62
C GLY A 144 -2.67 -5.60 29.74
N PHE A 145 -2.38 -4.30 29.64
CA PHE A 145 -1.62 -3.54 30.65
C PHE A 145 -2.50 -2.86 31.71
N SER A 146 -3.83 -2.95 31.62
CA SER A 146 -4.78 -2.37 32.57
C SER A 146 -5.32 -3.37 33.61
N GLY A 147 -4.57 -4.44 33.89
CA GLY A 147 -4.90 -5.49 34.87
C GLY A 147 -3.96 -5.50 36.06
#